data_AF-A0A6C1N9V0-F1
#
_entry.id   AF-A0A6C1N9V0-F1
#
_cell.length_a   1.000
_cell.length_b   1.000
_cell.length_c   1.000
_cell.angle_alpha   90.00
_cell.angle_beta   90.00
_cell.angle_gamma   90.00
#
_symmetry.space_group_name_H-M   'P 1'
#
loop_
_entity.id
_entity.type
_entity.pdbx_description
1 polymer ?
#
loop_
_entity_poly.entity_id
_entity_poly.type
_entity_poly.pdbx_seq_one_letter_code
_entity_poly.pdbx_strand_id
1 'polypeptide(L)'
;MARLFLLHKPCNVLCQFSDGQGRKTLADFLPVPGVYPAGRLDRDSEGLVLLTDQGALQHRIASPDQKMEKTYQVQVEGEVAQTALDDLSRGVMLQDGMTAPARVRRIAPPDLPPREPPIRYRPSIPTCWLELVLTEGRNRQVRRMTAAVGHPTLRLIRTRIGPWQLMSLAPGEWRQQDIHLPTSSRRPGNTKAGHKQRKQRG
;
A
#
# COMPACT_ATOMS: atom_id res chain seq x y z
N MET A 1 19.92 -12.28 5.86
CA MET A 1 19.04 -12.00 4.71
C MET A 1 17.62 -11.89 5.20
N ALA A 2 16.80 -11.03 4.61
CA ALA A 2 15.38 -10.90 4.89
C ALA A 2 14.59 -11.57 3.76
N ARG A 3 13.58 -12.38 4.08
CA ARG A 3 12.68 -12.90 3.04
C ARG A 3 11.62 -11.85 2.74
N LEU A 4 11.39 -11.60 1.47
CA LEU A 4 10.35 -10.70 0.99
C LEU A 4 9.44 -11.45 0.02
N PHE A 5 8.15 -11.48 0.34
CA PHE A 5 7.10 -12.07 -0.48
C PHE A 5 6.32 -10.95 -1.16
N LEU A 6 6.14 -11.06 -2.47
CA LEU A 6 5.30 -10.18 -3.26
C LEU A 6 4.04 -10.97 -3.60
N LEU A 7 2.92 -10.61 -2.99
CA LEU A 7 1.62 -11.25 -3.21
C LEU A 7 0.73 -10.31 -4.03
N HIS A 8 0.09 -10.84 -5.07
CA HIS A 8 -1.04 -10.18 -5.71
C HIS A 8 -2.30 -10.49 -4.90
N LYS A 9 -2.66 -9.63 -3.94
CA LYS A 9 -3.85 -9.82 -3.10
C LYS A 9 -5.13 -9.69 -3.95
N PRO A 10 -6.01 -10.70 -4.00
CA PRO A 10 -7.31 -10.57 -4.65
C PRO A 10 -8.26 -9.58 -3.93
N CYS A 11 -9.32 -9.17 -4.61
CA CYS A 11 -10.41 -8.41 -4.00
C CYS A 11 -11.11 -9.26 -2.92
N ASN A 12 -11.73 -8.60 -1.95
CA ASN A 12 -12.48 -9.20 -0.85
C ASN A 12 -11.66 -10.08 0.12
N VAL A 13 -10.33 -9.89 0.13
CA VAL A 13 -9.39 -10.57 1.04
C VAL A 13 -8.85 -9.59 2.08
N LEU A 14 -8.89 -9.95 3.36
CA LEU A 14 -8.31 -9.15 4.44
C LEU A 14 -6.78 -9.16 4.37
N CYS A 15 -6.16 -8.00 4.57
CA CYS A 15 -4.70 -7.88 4.63
C CYS A 15 -4.15 -8.19 6.04
N GLN A 16 -4.39 -9.42 6.50
CA GLN A 16 -3.92 -10.00 7.76
C GLN A 16 -3.96 -11.53 7.68
N PHE A 17 -3.37 -12.23 8.65
CA PHE A 17 -3.28 -13.71 8.68
C PHE A 17 -4.34 -14.39 9.55
N SER A 18 -5.04 -13.65 10.39
CA SER A 18 -6.04 -14.20 11.32
C SER A 18 -7.37 -13.49 11.11
N ASP A 19 -8.46 -14.25 11.04
CA ASP A 19 -9.81 -13.72 11.03
C ASP A 19 -10.71 -14.49 12.01
N GLY A 20 -11.62 -13.76 12.67
CA GLY A 20 -12.59 -14.34 13.60
C GLY A 20 -14.00 -14.49 13.02
N GLN A 21 -14.20 -14.21 11.73
CA GLN A 21 -15.54 -14.09 11.11
C GLN A 21 -15.66 -14.81 9.75
N GLY A 22 -14.79 -15.77 9.44
CA GLY A 22 -14.87 -16.62 8.24
C GLY A 22 -14.57 -15.91 6.91
N ARG A 23 -13.90 -14.76 6.92
CA ARG A 23 -13.48 -14.01 5.72
C ARG A 23 -12.13 -14.52 5.22
N LYS A 24 -11.91 -14.46 3.90
CA LYS A 24 -10.60 -14.75 3.30
C LYS A 24 -9.53 -13.79 3.82
N THR A 25 -8.34 -14.33 4.05
CA THR A 25 -7.16 -13.69 4.64
C THR A 25 -5.93 -13.90 3.75
N LEU A 26 -4.78 -13.38 4.16
CA LEU A 26 -3.52 -13.66 3.48
C LEU A 26 -3.06 -15.12 3.64
N ALA A 27 -3.50 -15.81 4.70
CA ALA A 27 -3.15 -17.20 4.97
C ALA A 27 -3.67 -18.15 3.88
N ASP A 28 -4.80 -17.80 3.25
CA ASP A 28 -5.41 -18.58 2.17
C ASP A 28 -4.56 -18.58 0.87
N PHE A 29 -3.63 -17.63 0.74
CA PHE A 29 -2.80 -17.45 -0.47
C PHE A 29 -1.31 -17.63 -0.21
N LEU A 30 -0.85 -17.31 1.00
CA LEU A 30 0.54 -17.42 1.42
C LEU A 30 0.62 -18.21 2.75
N PRO A 31 0.70 -19.55 2.71
CA PRO A 31 0.77 -20.40 3.90
C PRO A 31 2.20 -20.43 4.48
N VAL A 32 2.85 -19.27 4.61
CA VAL A 32 4.20 -19.13 5.19
C VAL A 32 4.08 -18.57 6.60
N PRO A 33 4.57 -19.27 7.64
CA PRO A 33 4.53 -18.78 9.00
C PRO A 33 5.57 -17.67 9.25
N GLY A 34 5.29 -16.81 10.23
CA GLY A 34 6.26 -15.81 10.71
C GLY A 34 6.48 -14.60 9.79
N VAL A 35 5.68 -14.44 8.74
CA VAL A 35 5.70 -13.25 7.88
C VAL A 35 4.51 -12.34 8.16
N TYR A 36 4.66 -11.05 7.91
CA TYR A 36 3.62 -10.04 8.11
C TYR A 36 3.66 -8.97 7.04
N PRO A 37 2.53 -8.29 6.77
CA PRO A 37 2.45 -7.26 5.74
C PRO A 37 3.36 -6.07 6.02
N ALA A 38 4.19 -5.73 5.04
CA ALA A 38 4.93 -4.49 4.95
C ALA A 38 4.08 -3.42 4.26
N GLY A 39 3.10 -2.92 5.01
CA GLY A 39 2.08 -1.98 4.54
C GLY A 39 0.80 -2.71 4.17
N ARG A 40 -0.32 -2.23 4.71
CA ARG A 40 -1.64 -2.86 4.51
C ARG A 40 -2.25 -2.44 3.18
N LEU A 41 -3.24 -3.21 2.75
CA LEU A 41 -4.10 -2.92 1.63
C LEU A 41 -5.56 -3.19 2.06
N ASP A 42 -6.49 -2.34 1.65
CA ASP A 42 -7.89 -2.52 2.03
C ASP A 42 -8.47 -3.82 1.47
N ARG A 43 -9.51 -4.34 2.14
CA ARG A 43 -10.19 -5.57 1.74
C ARG A 43 -10.71 -5.51 0.30
N ASP A 44 -11.29 -4.37 -0.07
CA ASP A 44 -11.90 -4.11 -1.39
C ASP A 44 -10.90 -3.63 -2.45
N SER A 45 -9.61 -3.59 -2.12
CA SER A 45 -8.52 -3.24 -3.05
C SER A 45 -7.71 -4.49 -3.42
N GLU A 46 -7.04 -4.41 -4.56
CA GLU A 46 -6.31 -5.52 -5.19
C GLU A 46 -4.83 -5.18 -5.41
N GLY A 47 -4.05 -6.19 -5.76
CA GLY A 47 -2.67 -6.01 -6.20
C GLY A 47 -1.65 -6.19 -5.09
N LEU A 48 -0.51 -5.52 -5.26
CA LEU A 48 0.73 -5.82 -4.56
C LEU A 48 0.62 -5.57 -3.06
N VAL A 49 0.86 -6.64 -2.30
CA VAL A 49 1.15 -6.62 -0.87
C VAL A 49 2.55 -7.22 -0.68
N LEU A 50 3.42 -6.48 0.00
CA LEU A 50 4.72 -6.98 0.40
C LEU A 50 4.59 -7.61 1.78
N LEU A 51 5.23 -8.76 1.99
CA LEU A 51 5.29 -9.41 3.30
C LEU A 51 6.71 -9.83 3.62
N THR A 52 7.10 -9.73 4.88
CA THR A 52 8.46 -10.08 5.30
C THR A 52 8.46 -10.66 6.71
N ASP A 53 9.52 -11.40 7.04
CA ASP A 53 9.82 -11.87 8.38
C ASP A 53 10.72 -10.91 9.18
N GLN A 54 11.19 -9.80 8.58
CA GLN A 54 12.17 -8.89 9.20
C GLN A 54 11.61 -7.49 9.48
N GLY A 55 11.68 -7.08 10.76
CA GLY A 55 11.09 -5.82 11.24
C GLY A 55 11.72 -4.59 10.63
N ALA A 56 13.05 -4.61 10.46
CA ALA A 56 13.78 -3.53 9.83
C ALA A 56 13.34 -3.31 8.36
N LEU A 57 13.10 -4.40 7.61
CA LEU A 57 12.60 -4.29 6.24
C LEU A 57 11.17 -3.78 6.22
N GLN A 58 10.31 -4.29 7.11
CA GLN A 58 8.94 -3.84 7.21
C GLN A 58 8.85 -2.35 7.52
N HIS A 59 9.62 -1.87 8.51
CA HIS A 59 9.64 -0.47 8.89
C HIS A 59 10.12 0.41 7.73
N ARG A 60 11.19 0.00 7.04
CA ARG A 60 11.70 0.72 5.86
C ARG A 60 10.65 0.81 4.75
N ILE A 61 9.81 -0.21 4.60
CA ILE A 61 8.79 -0.23 3.55
C ILE A 61 7.55 0.59 3.93
N ALA A 62 7.08 0.42 5.17
CA ALA A 62 5.75 0.88 5.59
C ALA A 62 5.77 2.21 6.36
N SER A 63 6.93 2.67 6.82
CA SER A 63 7.03 3.92 7.59
C SER A 63 6.60 5.13 6.74
N PRO A 64 5.70 5.99 7.26
CA PRO A 64 5.31 7.23 6.61
C PRO A 64 6.50 8.14 6.27
N ASP A 65 7.55 8.13 7.10
CA ASP A 65 8.73 9.00 6.96
C ASP A 65 9.58 8.64 5.75
N GLN A 66 9.52 7.39 5.29
CA GLN A 66 10.30 6.90 4.15
C GLN A 66 9.71 7.32 2.80
N LYS A 67 8.47 7.85 2.79
CA LYS A 67 7.78 8.41 1.61
C LYS A 67 7.82 7.52 0.36
N MET A 68 7.91 6.20 0.55
CA MET A 68 8.11 5.30 -0.56
C MET A 68 6.91 5.32 -1.51
N GLU A 69 7.24 5.51 -2.79
CA GLU A 69 6.26 5.63 -3.86
C GLU A 69 5.40 4.37 -3.99
N LYS A 70 4.11 4.57 -4.23
CA LYS A 70 3.13 3.54 -4.49
C LYS A 70 2.38 3.90 -5.75
N THR A 71 2.38 3.00 -6.73
CA THR A 71 1.65 3.18 -7.99
C THR A 71 0.36 2.40 -7.94
N TYR A 72 -0.72 3.05 -8.36
CA TYR A 72 -2.06 2.50 -8.41
C TYR A 72 -2.63 2.66 -9.81
N GLN A 73 -3.29 1.61 -10.30
CA GLN A 73 -4.22 1.69 -11.42
C GLN A 73 -5.64 1.71 -10.85
N VAL A 74 -6.42 2.68 -11.30
CA VAL A 74 -7.71 3.01 -10.68
C VAL A 74 -8.76 3.16 -11.77
N GLN A 75 -9.81 2.36 -11.69
CA GLN A 75 -11.00 2.56 -12.50
C GLN A 75 -11.98 3.43 -11.73
N VAL A 76 -12.48 4.49 -12.37
CA VAL A 76 -13.41 5.46 -11.78
C VAL A 76 -14.68 5.60 -12.62
N GLU A 77 -15.76 6.05 -11.99
CA GLU A 77 -16.99 6.45 -12.68
C GLU A 77 -16.80 7.77 -13.46
N GLY A 78 -17.43 7.84 -14.64
CA GLY A 78 -17.42 9.01 -15.50
C GLY A 78 -16.15 9.14 -16.35
N GLU A 79 -16.05 10.29 -17.01
CA GLU A 79 -14.86 10.69 -17.74
C GLU A 79 -14.14 11.80 -16.98
N VAL A 80 -12.87 11.57 -16.66
CA VAL A 80 -12.07 12.52 -15.89
C VAL A 80 -11.49 13.57 -16.84
N ALA A 81 -11.93 14.82 -16.67
CA ALA A 81 -11.41 15.96 -17.41
C ALA A 81 -9.99 16.33 -16.95
N GLN A 82 -9.25 17.06 -17.79
CA GLN A 82 -7.88 17.48 -17.47
C GLN A 82 -7.80 18.31 -16.17
N THR A 83 -8.79 19.17 -15.91
CA THR A 83 -8.87 19.97 -14.68
C THR A 83 -8.88 19.10 -13.41
N ALA A 84 -9.64 18.00 -13.42
CA ALA A 84 -9.68 17.06 -12.30
C ALA A 84 -8.35 16.30 -12.13
N LEU A 85 -7.64 15.99 -13.23
CA LEU A 85 -6.30 15.40 -13.16
C LEU A 85 -5.29 16.39 -12.56
N ASP A 86 -5.39 17.67 -12.91
CA ASP A 86 -4.53 18.72 -12.38
C ASP A 86 -4.78 18.95 -10.90
N ASP A 87 -6.04 18.93 -10.46
CA ASP A 87 -6.41 19.01 -9.04
C ASP A 87 -5.87 17.82 -8.24
N LEU A 88 -6.06 16.60 -8.73
CA LEU A 88 -5.48 15.40 -8.11
C LEU A 88 -3.94 15.48 -8.04
N SER A 89 -3.30 16.06 -9.05
CA SER A 89 -1.84 16.17 -9.13
C SER A 89 -1.28 17.23 -8.18
N ARG A 90 -1.93 18.39 -8.07
CA ARG A 90 -1.55 19.45 -7.09
C ARG A 90 -1.84 19.03 -5.66
N GLY A 91 -2.86 18.20 -5.48
CA GLY A 91 -3.36 17.75 -4.19
C GLY A 91 -4.76 18.30 -3.93
N VAL A 92 -5.53 17.55 -3.14
CA VAL A 92 -6.94 17.85 -2.86
C VAL A 92 -7.18 17.90 -1.35
N MET A 93 -8.14 18.73 -0.92
CA MET A 93 -8.53 18.81 0.49
C MET A 93 -9.37 17.60 0.87
N LEU A 94 -8.91 16.82 1.84
CA LEU A 94 -9.67 15.72 2.44
C LEU A 94 -10.01 16.06 3.90
N GLN A 95 -10.86 15.25 4.54
CA GLN A 95 -11.26 15.45 5.95
C GLN A 95 -10.08 15.50 6.94
N ASP A 96 -9.02 14.76 6.67
CA ASP A 96 -7.77 14.69 7.44
C ASP A 96 -6.67 15.62 6.87
N GLY A 97 -7.05 16.63 6.06
CA GLY A 97 -6.17 17.69 5.55
C GLY A 97 -5.83 17.58 4.06
N MET A 98 -5.01 18.51 3.58
CA MET A 98 -4.54 18.54 2.18
C MET A 98 -3.69 17.30 1.85
N THR A 99 -3.84 16.73 0.66
CA THR A 99 -2.91 15.67 0.19
C THR A 99 -1.61 16.27 -0.31
N ALA A 100 -0.53 15.49 -0.25
CA ALA A 100 0.69 15.82 -0.94
C ALA A 100 0.47 15.80 -2.48
N PRO A 101 1.32 16.49 -3.26
CA PRO A 101 1.30 16.37 -4.70
C PRO A 101 1.48 14.91 -5.15
N ALA A 102 0.80 14.56 -6.23
CA ALA A 102 0.78 13.22 -6.81
C ALA A 102 1.10 13.27 -8.30
N ARG A 103 1.61 12.17 -8.86
CA ARG A 103 1.63 12.02 -10.32
C ARG A 103 0.36 11.31 -10.75
N VAL A 104 -0.43 11.94 -11.61
CA VAL A 104 -1.71 11.43 -12.06
C VAL A 104 -1.81 11.54 -13.57
N ARG A 105 -2.26 10.47 -14.22
CA ARG A 105 -2.50 10.47 -15.67
C ARG A 105 -3.63 9.52 -16.03
N ARG A 106 -4.32 9.81 -17.13
CA ARG A 106 -5.24 8.85 -17.76
C ARG A 106 -4.43 7.75 -18.44
N ILE A 107 -4.94 6.52 -18.40
CA ILE A 107 -4.35 5.36 -19.05
C ILE A 107 -5.41 4.60 -19.85
N ALA A 108 -4.97 3.83 -20.84
CA ALA A 108 -5.83 2.84 -21.47
C ALA A 108 -6.25 1.77 -20.44
N PRO A 109 -7.40 1.10 -20.62
CA PRO A 109 -7.77 -0.04 -19.79
C PRO A 109 -6.63 -1.06 -19.76
N PRO A 110 -6.10 -1.40 -18.57
CA PRO A 110 -5.05 -2.40 -18.46
C PRO A 110 -5.61 -3.80 -18.73
N ASP A 111 -4.76 -4.67 -19.26
CA ASP A 111 -5.07 -6.11 -19.38
C ASP A 111 -5.03 -6.74 -17.99
N LEU A 112 -6.19 -6.84 -17.35
CA LEU A 112 -6.36 -7.39 -16.02
C LEU A 112 -7.42 -8.48 -16.05
N PRO A 113 -7.23 -9.56 -15.27
CA PRO A 113 -8.28 -10.56 -15.12
C PRO A 113 -9.56 -9.93 -14.54
N PRO A 114 -10.73 -10.51 -14.84
CA PRO A 114 -11.99 -10.10 -14.23
C PRO A 114 -11.89 -10.08 -12.70
N ARG A 115 -12.52 -9.08 -12.09
CA ARG A 115 -12.59 -8.97 -10.63
C ARG A 115 -13.72 -9.84 -10.09
N GLU A 116 -13.47 -10.50 -8.97
CA GLU A 116 -14.51 -11.19 -8.19
C GLU A 116 -14.69 -10.52 -6.80
N PRO A 117 -15.91 -10.07 -6.44
CA PRO A 117 -17.08 -9.90 -7.32
C PRO A 117 -16.86 -8.80 -8.38
N PRO A 118 -17.62 -8.79 -9.49
CA PRO A 118 -17.48 -7.79 -10.54
C PRO A 118 -17.70 -6.37 -10.00
N ILE A 119 -17.15 -5.36 -10.68
CA ILE A 119 -17.42 -3.95 -10.35
C ILE A 119 -18.92 -3.64 -10.46
N ARG A 120 -19.40 -2.62 -9.75
CA ARG A 120 -20.77 -2.13 -9.93
C ARG A 120 -20.86 -1.44 -11.29
N TYR A 121 -21.27 -2.19 -12.31
CA TYR A 121 -21.44 -1.66 -13.66
C TYR A 121 -22.80 -0.95 -13.81
N ARG A 122 -22.79 0.20 -14.48
CA ARG A 122 -23.99 0.95 -14.86
C ARG A 122 -23.87 1.30 -16.34
N PRO A 123 -24.69 0.73 -17.24
CA PRO A 123 -24.55 0.93 -18.69
C PRO A 123 -24.57 2.39 -19.14
N SER A 124 -25.32 3.24 -18.41
CA SER A 124 -25.49 4.65 -18.73
C SER A 124 -24.35 5.55 -18.23
N ILE A 125 -23.36 5.01 -17.49
CA ILE A 125 -22.26 5.80 -16.92
C ILE A 125 -20.94 5.24 -17.47
N PRO A 126 -20.18 6.02 -18.24
CA PRO A 126 -18.87 5.59 -18.72
C PRO A 126 -17.91 5.37 -17.55
N THR A 127 -16.81 4.67 -17.82
CA THR A 127 -15.71 4.53 -16.84
C THR A 127 -14.40 4.83 -17.54
N CYS A 128 -13.40 5.29 -16.79
CA CYS A 128 -12.05 5.39 -17.32
C CYS A 128 -11.00 4.97 -16.29
N TRP A 129 -9.79 4.77 -16.77
CA TRP A 129 -8.66 4.33 -15.98
C TRP A 129 -7.65 5.46 -15.76
N LEU A 130 -7.18 5.54 -14.53
CA LEU A 130 -6.13 6.46 -14.10
C LEU A 130 -4.95 5.66 -13.54
N GLU A 131 -3.75 6.21 -13.69
CA GLU A 131 -2.60 5.83 -12.89
C GLU A 131 -2.29 6.94 -11.88
N LEU A 132 -2.18 6.58 -10.61
CA LEU A 132 -1.81 7.48 -9.52
C LEU A 132 -0.52 6.99 -8.86
N VAL A 133 0.47 7.87 -8.71
CA VAL A 133 1.67 7.61 -7.91
C VAL A 133 1.67 8.51 -6.68
N LEU A 134 1.64 7.90 -5.50
CA LEU A 134 1.59 8.58 -4.21
C LEU A 134 2.83 8.25 -3.37
N THR A 135 3.32 9.23 -2.61
CA THR A 135 4.40 9.04 -1.61
C THR A 135 3.86 8.87 -0.18
N GLU A 136 2.57 9.13 0.01
CA GLU A 136 1.87 8.94 1.28
C GLU A 136 1.03 7.64 1.30
N GLY A 137 0.29 7.42 2.38
CA GLY A 137 -0.44 6.17 2.63
C GLY A 137 -1.58 6.35 3.62
N ARG A 138 -2.36 7.43 3.50
CA ARG A 138 -3.51 7.69 4.39
C ARG A 138 -4.61 6.67 4.15
N ASN A 139 -5.47 6.48 5.15
CA ASN A 139 -6.59 5.53 5.06
C ASN A 139 -7.44 5.81 3.81
N ARG A 140 -7.66 4.80 2.96
CA ARG A 140 -8.48 4.87 1.73
C ARG A 140 -8.16 6.05 0.80
N GLN A 141 -6.93 6.56 0.84
CA GLN A 141 -6.58 7.86 0.25
C GLN A 141 -6.97 8.00 -1.22
N VAL A 142 -6.57 7.06 -2.09
CA VAL A 142 -6.89 7.10 -3.53
C VAL A 142 -8.40 7.20 -3.79
N ARG A 143 -9.20 6.45 -3.03
CA ARG A 143 -10.66 6.46 -3.15
C ARG A 143 -11.26 7.79 -2.72
N ARG A 144 -10.72 8.38 -1.66
CA ARG A 144 -11.15 9.70 -1.15
C ARG A 144 -10.74 10.82 -2.11
N MET A 145 -9.54 10.77 -2.67
CA MET A 145 -9.05 11.74 -3.65
C MET A 145 -9.92 11.75 -4.91
N THR A 146 -10.13 10.58 -5.52
CA THR A 146 -10.93 10.44 -6.74
C THR A 146 -12.39 10.85 -6.52
N ALA A 147 -12.98 10.50 -5.37
CA ALA A 147 -14.31 10.97 -4.99
C ALA A 147 -14.39 12.49 -4.76
N ALA A 148 -13.35 13.10 -4.19
CA ALA A 148 -13.30 14.54 -3.94
C ALA A 148 -13.33 15.38 -5.23
N VAL A 149 -12.83 14.83 -6.34
CA VAL A 149 -12.93 15.45 -7.68
C VAL A 149 -14.13 14.93 -8.49
N GLY A 150 -15.10 14.27 -7.86
CA GLY A 150 -16.36 13.85 -8.49
C GLY A 150 -16.34 12.50 -9.20
N HIS A 151 -15.27 11.71 -9.07
CA HIS A 151 -15.09 10.45 -9.79
C HIS A 151 -14.86 9.26 -8.84
N PRO A 152 -15.91 8.69 -8.22
CA PRO A 152 -15.77 7.57 -7.30
C PRO A 152 -15.00 6.37 -7.89
N THR A 153 -14.10 5.79 -7.08
CA THR A 153 -13.33 4.59 -7.48
C THR A 153 -14.20 3.34 -7.50
N LEU A 154 -14.21 2.63 -8.64
CA LEU A 154 -14.83 1.32 -8.85
C LEU A 154 -13.88 0.16 -8.57
N ARG A 155 -12.64 0.26 -9.06
CA ARG A 155 -11.60 -0.77 -8.93
C ARG A 155 -10.27 -0.12 -8.62
N LEU A 156 -9.50 -0.70 -7.70
CA LEU A 156 -8.22 -0.15 -7.23
C LEU A 156 -7.20 -1.27 -7.14
N ILE A 157 -6.15 -1.18 -7.96
CA ILE A 157 -5.05 -2.14 -7.99
C ILE A 157 -3.76 -1.40 -7.66
N ARG A 158 -3.05 -1.81 -6.60
CA ARG A 158 -1.69 -1.33 -6.34
C ARG A 158 -0.71 -2.15 -7.17
N THR A 159 -0.05 -1.55 -8.15
CA THR A 159 0.83 -2.27 -9.09
C THR A 159 2.30 -2.21 -8.69
N ARG A 160 2.69 -1.23 -7.86
CA ARG A 160 4.08 -1.02 -7.44
C ARG A 160 4.18 -0.44 -6.04
N ILE A 161 5.22 -0.85 -5.30
CA ILE A 161 5.70 -0.24 -4.06
C ILE A 161 7.22 -0.08 -4.22
N GLY A 162 7.72 1.15 -4.30
CA GLY A 162 9.14 1.43 -4.55
C GLY A 162 9.69 0.61 -5.73
N PRO A 163 10.76 -0.20 -5.53
CA PRO A 163 11.33 -1.02 -6.60
C PRO A 163 10.51 -2.28 -6.93
N TRP A 164 9.54 -2.66 -6.10
CA TRP A 164 8.79 -3.91 -6.24
C TRP A 164 7.51 -3.72 -7.05
N GLN A 165 7.31 -4.60 -8.03
CA GLN A 165 6.22 -4.55 -8.99
C GLN A 165 5.47 -5.88 -9.03
N LEU A 166 4.18 -5.79 -9.35
CA LEU A 166 3.30 -6.94 -9.56
C LEU A 166 3.78 -7.83 -10.72
N MET A 167 4.22 -7.21 -11.83
CA MET A 167 4.62 -7.90 -13.06
C MET A 167 3.53 -8.88 -13.53
N SER A 168 3.89 -10.13 -13.85
CA SER A 168 3.00 -11.17 -14.37
C SER A 168 2.29 -11.99 -13.29
N LEU A 169 2.35 -11.60 -12.01
CA LEU A 169 1.66 -12.32 -10.93
C LEU A 169 0.15 -12.23 -11.11
N ALA A 170 -0.53 -13.37 -11.27
CA ALA A 170 -1.98 -13.42 -11.28
C ALA A 170 -2.56 -13.22 -9.87
N PRO A 171 -3.84 -12.83 -9.71
CA PRO A 171 -4.47 -12.71 -8.40
C PRO A 171 -4.34 -13.99 -7.58
N GLY A 172 -3.85 -13.85 -6.35
CA GLY A 172 -3.60 -14.96 -5.43
C GLY A 172 -2.21 -15.56 -5.53
N GLU A 173 -1.47 -15.28 -6.61
CA GLU A 173 -0.09 -15.73 -6.76
C GLU A 173 0.89 -14.85 -5.97
N TRP A 174 2.00 -15.47 -5.58
CA TRP A 174 3.10 -14.79 -4.93
C TRP A 174 4.44 -15.27 -5.45
N ARG A 175 5.48 -14.47 -5.22
CA ARG A 175 6.88 -14.84 -5.42
C ARG A 175 7.75 -14.37 -4.26
N GLN A 176 8.84 -15.07 -4.01
CA GLN A 176 9.82 -14.73 -2.98
C GLN A 176 11.05 -14.05 -3.58
N GLN A 177 11.65 -13.15 -2.81
CA GLN A 177 12.96 -12.56 -3.04
C GLN A 177 13.75 -12.48 -1.73
N ASP A 178 15.06 -12.70 -1.81
CA ASP A 178 15.96 -12.48 -0.68
C ASP A 178 16.53 -11.06 -0.71
N ILE A 179 16.33 -10.33 0.38
CA ILE A 179 16.76 -8.94 0.52
C ILE A 179 17.95 -8.88 1.48
N HIS A 180 19.03 -8.27 1.01
CA HIS A 180 20.18 -7.94 1.83
C HIS A 180 19.91 -6.63 2.56
N LEU A 181 19.67 -6.72 3.86
CA LEU A 181 19.57 -5.54 4.71
C LEU A 181 20.99 -5.03 5.00
N PRO A 182 21.24 -3.73 4.88
CA PRO A 182 22.51 -3.16 5.34
C PRO A 182 22.65 -3.45 6.83
N THR A 183 23.81 -3.97 7.24
CA THR A 183 24.14 -4.20 8.64
C THR A 183 24.11 -2.84 9.35
N SER A 184 23.19 -2.66 10.31
CA SER A 184 23.24 -1.46 11.15
C SER A 184 24.56 -1.54 11.93
N SER A 185 25.52 -0.65 11.65
CA SER A 185 26.64 -0.47 12.55
C SER A 185 26.06 -0.02 13.90
N ARG A 186 26.17 -0.87 14.92
CA ARG A 186 25.85 -0.48 16.30
C ARG A 186 26.68 0.76 16.60
N ARG A 187 26.06 1.92 16.76
CA ARG A 187 26.68 3.02 17.51
C ARG A 187 26.96 2.48 18.92
N PRO A 188 28.19 2.58 19.46
CA PRO A 188 28.47 2.19 20.84
C PRO A 188 27.53 2.97 21.76
N GLY A 189 26.82 2.24 22.62
CA GLY A 189 25.92 2.81 23.60
C GLY A 189 26.66 3.76 24.53
N ASN A 190 26.10 4.96 24.70
CA ASN A 190 26.54 5.92 25.69
C ASN A 190 26.17 5.38 27.09
N THR A 191 27.08 4.65 27.74
CA THR A 191 26.96 4.24 29.13
C THR A 191 27.07 5.48 30.01
N LYS A 192 25.92 6.02 30.45
CA LYS A 192 25.88 6.99 31.55
C LYS A 192 26.41 6.30 32.82
N ALA A 193 27.62 6.63 33.22
CA ALA A 193 28.16 6.32 34.53
C ALA A 193 27.35 7.07 35.61
N GLY A 194 26.61 6.32 36.41
CA GLY A 194 25.93 6.85 37.59
C GLY A 194 26.95 7.15 38.68
N HIS A 195 27.18 8.43 38.96
CA HIS A 195 27.90 8.87 40.15
C HIS A 195 26.91 8.96 41.33
N LYS A 196 26.79 7.88 42.11
CA LYS A 196 26.18 7.92 43.45
C LYS A 196 27.25 8.34 44.45
N GLN A 197 27.30 9.61 44.83
CA GLN A 197 27.99 10.01 46.06
C GLN A 197 27.03 9.93 47.25
N ARG A 198 27.32 8.92 48.09
CA ARG A 198 26.89 8.80 49.49
C ARG A 198 27.33 10.05 50.26
N LYS A 199 26.41 10.80 50.84
CA LYS A 199 26.69 11.66 52.01
C LYS A 199 26.48 10.83 53.27
N GLN A 200 27.57 10.59 54.00
CA GLN A 200 27.55 10.13 55.38
C GLN A 200 27.25 11.30 56.31
N ARG A 201 26.60 10.97 57.43
CA ARG A 201 26.30 11.82 58.58
C ARG A 201 27.59 12.28 59.28
N GLY A 202 27.53 13.49 59.82
CA GLY A 202 28.40 14.08 60.84
C GLY A 202 27.70 15.33 61.33
#